data_AF-A0A3S4X6J4-F1
#
_entry.id   AF-A0A3S4X6J4-F1
#
_cell.length_a   1.000
_cell.length_b   1.000
_cell.length_c   1.000
_cell.angle_alpha   90.00
_cell.angle_beta   90.00
_cell.angle_gamma   90.00
#
_symmetry.space_group_name_H-M   'P 1'
#
loop_
_entity.id
_entity.type
_entity.pdbx_description
1 polymer ?
#
loop_
_entity_poly.entity_id
_entity_poly.type
_entity_poly.pdbx_seq_one_letter_code
_entity_poly.pdbx_strand_id
1 'polypeptide(L)' 'MKKPVILTIILTALIFSGGVMSSTLKQFKIEFSVVGTPGIQAEIIFAENINSAYSTLRKQKKSTGKDIVIRTAKEIKK' A
#
# COMPACT_ATOMS: atom_id res chain seq x y z
N MET A 1 -28.41 23.58 -22.08
CA MET A 1 -27.22 22.70 -21.90
C MET A 1 -26.38 23.25 -20.76
N LYS A 2 -26.43 22.65 -19.56
CA LYS A 2 -25.68 23.12 -18.38
C LYS A 2 -25.42 21.96 -17.40
N LYS A 3 -24.41 21.10 -17.61
CA LYS A 3 -23.98 20.13 -16.58
C LYS A 3 -22.49 19.68 -16.68
N PRO A 4 -21.47 20.55 -16.60
CA PRO A 4 -20.11 20.06 -16.34
C PRO A 4 -19.61 20.34 -14.91
N VAL A 5 -20.31 21.14 -14.10
CA VAL A 5 -19.75 21.65 -12.82
C VAL A 5 -19.83 20.63 -11.67
N ILE A 6 -20.78 19.69 -11.72
CA ILE A 6 -21.02 18.76 -10.60
C ILE A 6 -19.96 17.66 -10.53
N LEU A 7 -19.33 17.31 -11.67
CA LEU A 7 -18.39 16.19 -11.74
C LEU A 7 -17.08 16.49 -11.00
N THR A 8 -16.65 17.75 -10.95
CA THR A 8 -15.35 18.15 -10.38
C THR A 8 -15.35 18.11 -8.85
N ILE A 9 -16.49 18.34 -8.21
CA ILE A 9 -16.61 18.42 -6.74
C ILE A 9 -16.50 17.02 -6.10
N ILE A 10 -16.94 15.98 -6.79
CA ILE A 10 -16.86 14.60 -6.29
C ILE A 10 -15.42 14.10 -6.32
N LEU A 11 -14.60 14.58 -7.27
CA LEU A 11 -13.23 14.10 -7.43
C LEU A 11 -12.28 14.62 -6.33
N THR A 12 -12.52 15.81 -5.77
CA THR A 12 -11.73 16.34 -4.65
C THR A 12 -12.07 15.70 -3.31
N ALA A 13 -13.30 15.20 -3.12
CA ALA A 13 -13.70 14.50 -1.89
C ALA A 13 -12.97 13.15 -1.71
N LEU A 14 -12.57 12.49 -2.82
CA LEU A 14 -11.85 11.22 -2.81
C LEU A 14 -10.37 11.35 -2.42
N ILE A 15 -9.80 12.57 -2.45
CA ILE A 15 -8.38 12.80 -2.12
C ILE A 15 -8.18 12.94 -0.60
N PHE A 16 -9.24 13.24 0.15
CA PHE A 16 -9.17 13.51 1.60
C PHE A 16 -9.62 12.36 2.51
N SER A 17 -10.19 11.28 1.96
CA SER A 17 -10.51 10.07 2.71
C SER A 17 -9.30 9.13 2.81
N GLY A 18 -8.26 9.54 3.54
CA GLY A 18 -6.98 8.82 3.50
C GLY A 18 -6.14 8.83 4.76
N GLY A 19 -6.73 9.15 5.91
CA GLY A 19 -6.16 8.86 7.22
C GLY A 19 -5.15 9.90 7.71
N VAL A 20 -5.51 10.54 8.81
CA VAL A 20 -4.53 10.87 9.84
C VAL A 20 -3.58 9.68 9.98
N MET A 21 -2.31 9.87 9.62
CA MET A 21 -1.28 8.85 9.85
C MET A 21 -1.19 8.67 11.36
N SER A 22 -1.94 7.68 11.86
CA SER A 22 -2.00 7.34 13.28
C SER A 22 -0.57 7.18 13.78
N SER A 23 -0.21 7.89 14.86
CA SER A 23 1.14 7.87 15.44
C SER A 23 1.57 6.48 15.93
N THR A 24 0.67 5.50 15.87
CA THR A 24 0.87 4.09 16.21
C THR A 24 1.42 3.26 15.03
N LEU A 25 1.35 3.75 13.79
CA LEU A 25 1.80 2.98 12.63
C LEU A 25 3.32 2.96 12.55
N LYS A 26 3.87 1.76 12.53
CA LYS A 26 5.29 1.48 12.33
C LYS A 26 5.58 1.37 10.83
N GLN A 27 6.80 1.73 10.46
CA GLN A 27 7.26 1.62 9.09
C GLN A 27 7.98 0.28 8.88
N PHE A 28 7.59 -0.50 7.89
CA PHE A 28 8.22 -1.77 7.55
C PHE A 28 8.76 -1.73 6.13
N LYS A 29 10.03 -2.09 5.94
CA LYS A 29 10.57 -2.42 4.61
C LYS A 29 10.35 -3.90 4.36
N ILE A 30 9.61 -4.22 3.31
CA ILE A 30 9.34 -5.60 2.89
C ILE A 30 10.00 -5.83 1.54
N GLU A 31 10.91 -6.80 1.49
CA GLU A 31 11.53 -7.30 0.27
C GLU A 31 10.77 -8.53 -0.22
N PHE A 32 10.37 -8.53 -1.48
CA PHE A 32 9.56 -9.57 -2.09
C PHE A 32 9.96 -9.81 -3.55
N SER A 33 9.68 -11.01 -4.05
CA SER A 33 9.77 -11.35 -5.46
C SER A 33 8.36 -11.50 -6.03
N VAL A 34 8.14 -11.06 -7.27
CA VAL A 34 6.90 -11.34 -8.00
C VAL A 34 7.07 -12.66 -8.72
N VAL A 35 6.08 -13.56 -8.60
CA VAL A 35 6.13 -14.87 -9.27
C VAL A 35 6.23 -14.67 -10.78
N GLY A 36 7.18 -15.36 -11.42
CA GLY A 36 7.42 -15.26 -12.86
C GLY A 36 8.19 -14.00 -13.30
N THR A 37 8.60 -13.13 -12.38
CA THR A 37 9.45 -11.97 -12.69
C THR A 37 10.83 -12.14 -12.04
N PRO A 38 11.94 -11.96 -12.79
CA PRO A 38 13.27 -11.96 -12.19
C PRO A 38 13.47 -10.73 -11.30
N GLY A 39 14.13 -10.93 -10.16
CA GLY A 39 14.55 -9.86 -9.25
C GLY A 39 13.85 -9.85 -7.89
N ILE A 40 14.36 -8.96 -7.03
CA ILE A 40 13.81 -8.66 -5.71
C ILE A 40 13.39 -7.20 -5.72
N GLN A 41 12.16 -6.94 -5.29
CA GLN A 41 11.60 -5.61 -5.11
C GLN A 41 11.46 -5.34 -3.61
N ALA A 42 11.46 -4.05 -3.24
CA ALA A 42 11.28 -3.63 -1.87
C ALA A 42 10.22 -2.54 -1.80
N GLU A 43 9.28 -2.67 -0.85
CA GLU A 43 8.27 -1.65 -0.58
C GLU A 43 8.22 -1.29 0.90
N ILE A 44 7.88 -0.03 1.15
CA ILE A 44 7.66 0.48 2.49
C ILE A 44 6.16 0.42 2.77
N ILE A 45 5.78 -0.29 3.82
CA ILE A 45 4.40 -0.41 4.27
C ILE A 45 4.31 0.13 5.70
N PHE A 46 3.33 1.02 5.92
CA PHE A 46 2.98 1.49 7.25
C PHE A 46 1.90 0.58 7.83
N ALA A 47 2.17 -0.02 8.98
CA ALA A 47 1.26 -0.96 9.64
C ALA A 47 1.48 -0.98 11.15
N GLU A 48 0.51 -1.50 11.90
CA GLU A 48 0.63 -1.65 13.36
C GLU A 48 1.67 -2.71 13.76
N ASN A 49 1.85 -3.75 12.92
CA ASN A 49 2.80 -4.83 13.13
C ASN A 49 3.20 -5.49 11.79
N ILE A 50 4.21 -6.37 11.83
CA ILE A 50 4.79 -7.03 10.65
C ILE A 50 3.76 -7.90 9.90
N ASN A 51 2.85 -8.58 10.62
CA ASN A 51 1.83 -9.43 10.02
C ASN A 51 0.80 -8.61 9.24
N SER A 52 0.39 -7.48 9.82
CA SER A 52 -0.48 -6.52 9.15
C SER A 52 0.20 -5.98 7.88
N ALA A 53 1.48 -5.61 7.96
CA ALA A 53 2.27 -5.15 6.82
C ALA A 53 2.31 -6.19 5.68
N TYR A 54 2.54 -7.47 6.01
CA TYR A 54 2.50 -8.57 5.04
C TYR A 54 1.14 -8.74 4.39
N SER A 55 0.08 -8.73 5.20
CA SER A 55 -1.28 -8.89 4.70
C SER A 55 -1.67 -7.75 3.75
N THR A 56 -1.26 -6.53 4.07
CA THR A 56 -1.49 -5.33 3.26
C THR A 56 -0.77 -5.42 1.93
N LEU A 57 0.54 -5.73 1.94
CA LEU A 57 1.32 -5.88 0.72
C LEU A 57 0.73 -6.99 -0.17
N ARG A 58 0.41 -8.15 0.41
CA ARG A 58 -0.15 -9.28 -0.36
C ARG A 58 -1.50 -8.94 -0.96
N LYS A 59 -2.38 -8.25 -0.22
CA LYS A 59 -3.68 -7.76 -0.74
C LYS A 59 -3.48 -6.77 -1.89
N GLN A 60 -2.57 -5.81 -1.73
CA GLN A 60 -2.24 -4.82 -2.76
C GLN A 60 -1.70 -5.47 -4.04
N LYS A 61 -0.83 -6.47 -3.94
CA LYS A 61 -0.31 -7.15 -5.14
C LYS A 61 -1.34 -8.07 -5.77
N LYS A 62 -2.12 -8.79 -4.97
CA LYS A 62 -3.22 -9.61 -5.45
C LYS A 62 -4.28 -8.78 -6.18
N SER A 63 -4.61 -7.58 -5.71
CA SER A 63 -5.55 -6.69 -6.42
C SER A 63 -5.01 -6.20 -7.76
N THR A 64 -3.69 -6.25 -7.97
CA THR A 64 -3.04 -5.98 -9.27
C THR A 64 -2.78 -7.25 -10.11
N GLY A 65 -3.32 -8.40 -9.70
CA GLY A 65 -3.12 -9.68 -10.40
C GLY A 65 -1.72 -10.28 -10.25
N LYS A 66 -0.90 -9.77 -9.31
CA LYS A 66 0.46 -10.25 -9.06
C LYS A 66 0.48 -11.12 -7.81
N ASP A 67 1.05 -12.31 -7.93
CA ASP A 67 1.40 -13.12 -6.77
C ASP A 67 2.85 -12.85 -6.36
N ILE A 68 3.09 -12.86 -5.04
CA ILE A 68 4.38 -12.47 -4.48
C ILE A 68 4.87 -13.47 -3.44
N VAL A 69 6.19 -13.59 -3.35
CA VAL A 69 6.88 -14.31 -2.29
C VAL A 69 7.67 -13.31 -1.46
N ILE A 70 7.29 -13.16 -0.21
CA ILE A 70 8.02 -12.33 0.75
C ILE A 70 9.36 -13.01 1.06
N ARG A 71 10.44 -12.24 0.96
CA ARG A 71 11.81 -12.69 1.27
C ARG A 71 12.25 -12.24 2.64
N THR A 72 12.00 -10.98 2.97
CA THR A 72 12.41 -10.38 4.24
C THR A 72 11.47 -9.24 4.57
N ALA A 73 11.18 -9.04 5.85
CA ALA A 73 10.68 -7.75 6.31
C ALA A 73 11.34 -7.32 7.60
N LYS A 74 11.58 -6.01 7.68
CA LYS A 74 12.21 -5.38 8.83
C LYS A 74 11.46 -4.10 9.16
N GLU A 75 11.21 -3.90 10.46
CA GLU A 75 10.77 -2.61 10.97
C GLU A 75 11.90 -1.61 10.80
N ILE A 76 11.63 -0.48 10.15
CA ILE A 76 12.53 0.67 10.11
C ILE A 76 12.30 1.43 11.41
N LYS A 77 13.22 1.26 12.36
CA LYS A 77 13.26 2.11 13.56
C LYS A 77 13.90 3.44 13.16
N LYS A 78 13.22 4.53 13.48
CA LYS A 78 13.75 5.89 13.34
C LYS A 78 14.94 6.11 14.28
#